data_AF-A0A847WZ55-F1
#
_entry.id   AF-A0A847WZ55-F1
#
_cell.length_a   1.000
_cell.length_b   1.000
_cell.length_c   1.000
_cell.angle_alpha   90.00
_cell.angle_beta   90.00
_cell.angle_gamma   90.00
#
_symmetry.space_group_name_H-M   'P 1'
#
loop_
_entity.id
_entity.type
_entity.pdbx_description
1 polymer ?
#
loop_
_entity_poly.entity_id
_entity_poly.type
_entity_poly.pdbx_seq_one_letter_code
_entity_poly.pdbx_strand_id
1 'polypeptide(L)'
;KAALLPSNSNQLVIHQSVNKDKLSMTSYPRIAPGVGGGHYRKPSMFFSIGGSSSNKELAAEYLSFFINDPEAGKVLGVERGIPCIPGVRDAIAPTLNEQDQIALNFVANLGDLLGPLPPPPPAAAGEIDISLLRTLSQEVAFGARSPEDAGQYFVTEAAAILARQA
;
A
#
# COMPACT_ATOMS: atom_id res chain seq x y z
N LYS A 1 -16.78 -12.25 -6.80
CA LYS A 1 -16.88 -13.71 -7.05
C LYS A 1 -15.48 -14.35 -7.10
N ALA A 2 -14.62 -14.06 -6.12
CA ALA A 2 -13.27 -14.64 -6.03
C ALA A 2 -13.01 -14.97 -4.56
N ALA A 3 -12.34 -16.08 -4.29
CA ALA A 3 -11.95 -16.49 -2.93
C ALA A 3 -10.68 -15.79 -2.43
N LEU A 4 -9.95 -15.14 -3.35
CA LEU A 4 -8.70 -14.42 -3.10
C LEU A 4 -8.75 -13.08 -3.82
N LEU A 5 -8.22 -12.04 -3.18
CA LEU A 5 -8.11 -10.69 -3.73
C LEU A 5 -6.76 -10.08 -3.31
N PRO A 6 -5.91 -9.64 -4.27
CA PRO A 6 -4.71 -8.88 -3.94
C PRO A 6 -5.11 -7.49 -3.44
N SER A 7 -4.77 -7.16 -2.19
CA SER A 7 -5.09 -5.87 -1.58
C SER A 7 -4.08 -5.48 -0.50
N ASN A 8 -4.07 -4.21 -0.10
CA ASN A 8 -3.26 -3.74 1.03
C ASN A 8 -3.87 -4.25 2.36
N SER A 9 -3.03 -4.47 3.38
CA SER A 9 -3.47 -5.07 4.65
C SER A 9 -4.59 -4.30 5.35
N ASN A 10 -4.60 -2.97 5.27
CA ASN A 10 -5.63 -2.13 5.87
C ASN A 10 -7.02 -2.31 5.22
N GLN A 11 -7.09 -2.85 3.99
CA GLN A 11 -8.36 -3.08 3.30
C GLN A 11 -9.13 -4.29 3.84
N LEU A 12 -8.52 -5.11 4.71
CA LEU A 12 -9.24 -6.21 5.37
C LEU A 12 -10.47 -5.71 6.14
N VAL A 13 -10.38 -4.54 6.78
CA VAL A 13 -11.47 -3.93 7.55
C VAL A 13 -12.71 -3.70 6.68
N ILE A 14 -12.53 -3.00 5.55
CA ILE A 14 -13.63 -2.68 4.64
C ILE A 14 -14.13 -3.93 3.89
N HIS A 15 -13.23 -4.85 3.52
CA HIS A 15 -13.65 -6.10 2.89
C HIS A 15 -14.47 -6.95 3.86
N GLN A 16 -14.06 -7.07 5.12
CA GLN A 16 -14.81 -7.85 6.10
C GLN A 16 -16.17 -7.22 6.40
N SER A 17 -16.29 -5.89 6.47
CA SER A 17 -17.56 -5.24 6.80
C SER A 17 -18.66 -5.48 5.75
N VAL A 18 -18.28 -5.76 4.50
CA VAL A 18 -19.23 -6.06 3.41
C VAL A 18 -19.33 -7.56 3.07
N ASN A 19 -18.52 -8.42 3.72
CA ASN A 19 -18.56 -9.87 3.52
C ASN A 19 -19.16 -10.59 4.73
N LYS A 20 -20.02 -11.57 4.47
CA LYS A 20 -20.62 -12.40 5.53
C LYS A 20 -19.67 -13.49 6.01
N ASP A 21 -18.82 -13.99 5.13
CA ASP A 21 -17.81 -14.98 5.46
C ASP A 21 -16.63 -14.29 6.16
N LYS A 22 -15.97 -15.04 7.06
CA LYS A 22 -14.78 -14.56 7.74
C LYS A 22 -13.60 -14.57 6.78
N LEU A 23 -13.02 -13.39 6.56
CA LEU A 23 -11.83 -13.18 5.75
C LEU A 23 -10.58 -13.35 6.59
N SER A 24 -9.47 -13.65 5.91
CA SER A 24 -8.12 -13.70 6.47
C SER A 24 -7.13 -13.16 5.45
N MET A 25 -5.87 -13.04 5.85
CA MET A 25 -4.78 -12.51 5.03
C MET A 25 -3.61 -13.47 5.02
N THR A 26 -2.94 -13.55 3.87
CA THR A 26 -1.71 -14.32 3.69
C THR A 26 -0.74 -13.55 2.80
N SER A 27 0.54 -13.88 2.88
CA SER A 27 1.55 -13.31 2.00
C SER A 27 1.35 -13.77 0.55
N TYR A 28 1.76 -12.95 -0.41
CA TYR A 28 1.96 -13.40 -1.79
C TYR A 28 2.88 -14.62 -1.88
N PRO A 29 2.68 -15.49 -2.88
CA PRO A 29 3.59 -16.58 -3.17
C PRO A 29 5.00 -16.07 -3.46
N ARG A 30 6.02 -16.85 -3.05
CA ARG A 30 7.41 -16.60 -3.42
C ARG A 30 7.71 -17.27 -4.76
N ILE A 31 8.64 -16.70 -5.50
CA ILE A 31 9.13 -17.32 -6.75
C ILE A 31 9.96 -18.59 -6.50
N ALA A 32 10.60 -18.71 -5.33
CA ALA A 32 11.35 -19.87 -4.89
C ALA A 32 11.52 -19.87 -3.35
N PRO A 33 11.80 -21.04 -2.72
CA PRO A 33 12.17 -21.11 -1.31
C PRO A 33 13.38 -20.22 -0.98
N GLY A 34 13.36 -19.53 0.16
CA GLY A 34 14.47 -18.69 0.63
C GLY A 34 14.65 -17.35 -0.11
N VAL A 35 13.88 -17.10 -1.17
CA VAL A 35 13.83 -15.78 -1.82
C VAL A 35 12.86 -14.87 -1.06
N GLY A 36 13.21 -13.59 -0.92
CA GLY A 36 12.34 -12.60 -0.29
C GLY A 36 10.97 -12.50 -0.98
N GLY A 37 9.94 -12.12 -0.23
CA GLY A 37 8.55 -12.13 -0.70
C GLY A 37 8.11 -10.89 -1.47
N GLY A 38 9.00 -9.92 -1.69
CA GLY A 38 8.67 -8.64 -2.32
C GLY A 38 7.79 -7.73 -1.46
N HIS A 39 7.53 -8.08 -0.20
CA HIS A 39 6.78 -7.23 0.73
C HIS A 39 7.66 -6.10 1.22
N TYR A 40 7.06 -4.93 1.42
CA TYR A 40 7.71 -3.80 2.06
C TYR A 40 6.69 -3.06 2.92
N ARG A 41 7.15 -2.37 3.97
CA ARG A 41 6.28 -1.52 4.80
C ARG A 41 5.94 -0.24 4.06
N LYS A 42 4.91 -0.32 3.21
CA LYS A 42 4.39 0.82 2.45
C LYS A 42 3.73 1.83 3.40
N PRO A 43 4.14 3.12 3.38
CA PRO A 43 3.34 4.19 3.96
C PRO A 43 1.96 4.18 3.28
N SER A 44 0.90 3.97 4.06
CA SER A 44 -0.46 3.85 3.52
C SER A 44 -0.89 5.13 2.82
N MET A 45 -0.69 6.26 3.49
CA MET A 45 -1.05 7.60 3.07
C MET A 45 -0.14 8.63 3.75
N PHE A 46 -0.17 9.86 3.24
CA PHE A 46 0.55 10.99 3.83
C PHE A 46 -0.40 12.16 4.01
N PHE A 47 -0.17 12.94 5.05
CA PHE A 47 -0.64 14.31 5.14
C PHE A 47 0.46 15.26 4.67
N SER A 48 0.06 16.32 3.98
CA SER A 48 0.94 17.41 3.56
C SER A 48 0.31 18.74 3.91
N ILE A 49 1.12 19.70 4.37
CA ILE A 49 0.68 21.08 4.60
C ILE A 49 1.02 21.89 3.35
N GLY A 50 0.00 22.51 2.75
CA GLY A 50 0.20 23.36 1.57
C GLY A 50 1.14 24.53 1.88
N GLY A 51 2.13 24.77 1.02
CA GLY A 51 3.08 25.87 1.19
C GLY A 51 2.41 27.26 1.25
N SER A 52 1.24 27.40 0.64
CA SER A 52 0.41 28.62 0.65
C SER A 52 -0.49 28.77 1.88
N SER A 53 -0.54 27.78 2.79
CA SER A 53 -1.41 27.85 3.98
C SER A 53 -1.06 29.05 4.85
N SER A 54 -2.06 29.82 5.27
CA SER A 54 -1.91 30.92 6.22
C SER A 54 -1.79 30.45 7.68
N ASN A 55 -2.10 29.18 7.97
CA ASN A 55 -2.12 28.60 9.32
C ASN A 55 -1.28 27.31 9.36
N LYS A 56 0.03 27.40 9.12
CA LYS A 56 0.91 26.22 9.05
C LYS A 56 1.14 25.59 10.42
N GLU A 57 1.22 26.42 11.46
CA GLU A 57 1.46 26.02 12.84
C GLU A 57 0.29 25.20 13.36
N LEU A 58 -0.94 25.71 13.26
CA LEU A 58 -2.13 24.99 13.66
C LEU A 58 -2.35 23.69 12.85
N ALA A 59 -2.02 23.71 11.55
CA ALA A 59 -2.06 22.50 10.74
C ALA A 59 -1.06 21.45 11.24
N ALA A 60 0.17 21.86 11.59
CA ALA A 60 1.18 20.97 12.14
C ALA A 60 0.78 20.41 13.52
N GLU A 61 0.18 21.24 14.38
CA GLU A 61 -0.37 20.82 15.67
C GLU A 61 -1.47 19.76 15.49
N TYR A 62 -2.40 19.98 14.56
CA TYR A 62 -3.43 18.99 14.24
C TYR A 62 -2.82 17.68 13.74
N LEU A 63 -1.83 17.74 12.82
CA LEU A 63 -1.17 16.53 12.33
C LEU A 63 -0.43 15.80 13.46
N SER A 64 0.21 16.54 14.38
CA SER A 64 0.86 15.96 15.55
C SER A 64 -0.16 15.26 16.46
N PHE A 65 -1.29 15.91 16.78
CA PHE A 65 -2.39 15.29 17.50
C PHE A 65 -2.86 14.01 16.81
N PHE A 66 -3.13 14.08 15.50
CA PHE A 66 -3.67 12.96 14.73
C PHE A 66 -2.77 11.71 14.75
N ILE A 67 -1.44 11.89 14.74
CA ILE A 67 -0.49 10.76 14.67
C ILE A 67 0.08 10.34 16.02
N ASN A 68 0.16 11.24 17.00
CA ASN A 68 0.84 10.99 18.28
C ASN A 68 -0.13 10.76 19.45
N ASP A 69 -1.39 11.20 19.37
CA ASP A 69 -2.34 11.08 20.47
C ASP A 69 -2.94 9.66 20.56
N PRO A 70 -2.82 8.97 21.70
CA PRO A 70 -3.37 7.62 21.86
C PRO A 70 -4.90 7.55 21.77
N GLU A 71 -5.63 8.58 22.20
CA GLU A 71 -7.10 8.58 22.12
C GLU A 71 -7.56 8.78 20.67
N ALA A 72 -6.90 9.66 19.91
CA ALA A 72 -7.09 9.75 18.46
C ALA A 72 -6.79 8.41 17.77
N GLY A 73 -5.70 7.75 18.17
CA GLY A 73 -5.34 6.42 17.70
C GLY A 73 -6.42 5.37 17.99
N LYS A 74 -7.00 5.37 19.20
CA LYS A 74 -8.09 4.43 19.58
C LYS A 74 -9.34 4.61 18.74
N VAL A 75 -9.68 5.85 18.40
CA VAL A 75 -10.82 6.15 17.52
C VAL A 75 -10.55 5.66 16.09
N LEU A 76 -9.34 5.86 15.59
CA LEU A 76 -8.99 5.52 14.20
C LEU A 76 -8.68 4.03 13.99
N GLY A 77 -8.14 3.36 15.01
CA GLY A 77 -7.66 1.98 14.93
C GLY A 77 -6.61 1.79 13.84
N VAL A 78 -6.88 0.86 12.92
CA VAL A 78 -5.98 0.52 11.79
C VAL A 78 -6.59 0.81 10.41
N GLU A 79 -7.65 1.61 10.35
CA GLU A 79 -8.39 1.92 9.10
C GLU A 79 -7.48 2.55 8.04
N ARG A 80 -6.67 3.54 8.47
CA ARG A 80 -5.67 4.22 7.62
C ARG A 80 -4.33 3.49 7.59
N GLY A 81 -4.29 2.22 7.96
CA GLY A 81 -3.07 1.46 8.17
C GLY A 81 -2.63 1.46 9.64
N ILE A 82 -1.55 0.73 9.91
CA ILE A 82 -1.02 0.56 11.26
C ILE A 82 -0.34 1.88 11.69
N PRO A 83 -0.66 2.43 12.87
CA PRO A 83 -0.03 3.64 13.38
C PRO A 83 1.50 3.57 13.31
N CYS A 84 2.11 4.64 12.79
CA CYS A 84 3.55 4.73 12.62
C CYS A 84 4.28 4.98 13.95
N ILE A 85 3.62 5.61 14.92
CA ILE A 85 4.15 5.89 16.26
C ILE A 85 4.02 4.65 17.15
N PRO A 86 5.13 4.09 17.67
CA PRO A 86 5.08 2.88 18.50
C PRO A 86 4.17 3.01 19.71
N GLY A 87 4.23 4.12 20.45
CA GLY A 87 3.40 4.34 21.63
C GLY A 87 1.89 4.35 21.32
N VAL A 88 1.48 4.89 20.18
CA VAL A 88 0.08 4.83 19.73
C VAL A 88 -0.29 3.40 19.36
N ARG A 89 0.58 2.69 18.63
CA ARG A 89 0.36 1.28 18.28
C ARG A 89 0.15 0.40 19.51
N ASP A 90 1.01 0.55 20.51
CA ASP A 90 0.95 -0.23 21.75
C ASP A 90 -0.33 0.08 22.54
N ALA A 91 -0.76 1.35 22.55
CA ALA A 91 -1.98 1.78 23.22
C ALA A 91 -3.26 1.26 22.56
N ILE A 92 -3.29 1.13 21.23
CA ILE A 92 -4.47 0.65 20.49
C ILE A 92 -4.50 -0.86 20.36
N ALA A 93 -3.37 -1.55 20.35
CA ALA A 93 -3.30 -3.00 20.17
C ALA A 93 -4.30 -3.78 21.04
N PRO A 94 -4.46 -3.53 22.35
CA PRO A 94 -5.43 -4.27 23.17
C PRO A 94 -6.89 -3.92 22.89
N THR A 95 -7.17 -2.81 22.18
CA THR A 95 -8.53 -2.36 21.84
C THR A 95 -9.00 -2.83 20.46
N LEU A 96 -8.11 -3.43 19.66
CA LEU A 96 -8.43 -3.89 18.31
C LEU A 96 -9.30 -5.14 18.33
N ASN A 97 -10.30 -5.16 17.45
CA ASN A 97 -11.08 -6.35 17.18
C ASN A 97 -10.24 -7.43 16.47
N GLU A 98 -10.78 -8.64 16.34
CA GLU A 98 -10.06 -9.77 15.74
C GLU A 98 -9.53 -9.50 14.32
N GLN A 99 -10.27 -8.75 13.50
CA GLN A 99 -9.90 -8.48 12.11
C GLN A 99 -8.77 -7.46 12.00
N ASP A 100 -8.83 -6.43 12.82
CA ASP A 100 -7.77 -5.43 12.93
C ASP A 100 -6.47 -6.06 13.45
N GLN A 101 -6.58 -7.03 14.37
CA GLN A 101 -5.44 -7.83 14.84
C GLN A 101 -4.80 -8.66 13.72
N ILE A 102 -5.58 -9.22 12.78
CA ILE A 102 -5.04 -9.95 11.63
C ILE A 102 -4.15 -9.02 10.78
N ALA A 103 -4.63 -7.80 10.48
CA ALA A 103 -3.85 -6.83 9.70
C ALA A 103 -2.58 -6.39 10.45
N LEU A 104 -2.69 -6.12 11.76
CA LEU A 104 -1.55 -5.77 12.61
C LEU A 104 -0.50 -6.89 12.63
N ASN A 105 -0.94 -8.12 12.92
CA ASN A 105 -0.06 -9.28 13.02
C ASN A 105 0.62 -9.61 11.70
N PHE A 106 -0.07 -9.47 10.57
CA PHE A 106 0.52 -9.71 9.26
C PHE A 106 1.72 -8.78 8.99
N VAL A 107 1.56 -7.48 9.21
CA VAL A 107 2.63 -6.49 8.95
C VAL A 107 3.75 -6.56 9.98
N ALA A 108 3.43 -6.92 11.23
CA ALA A 108 4.42 -7.10 12.29
C ALA A 108 5.33 -8.32 12.03
N ASN A 109 4.77 -9.39 11.46
CA ASN A 109 5.42 -10.71 11.35
C ASN A 109 5.85 -11.08 9.92
N LEU A 110 6.24 -10.11 9.09
CA LEU A 110 6.71 -10.38 7.72
C LEU A 110 8.04 -11.17 7.68
N GLY A 111 8.87 -11.10 8.73
CA GLY A 111 10.13 -11.86 8.79
C GLY A 111 11.03 -11.61 7.56
N ASP A 112 11.46 -12.69 6.93
CA ASP A 112 12.29 -12.70 5.71
C ASP A 112 11.54 -12.30 4.42
N LEU A 113 10.21 -12.11 4.50
CA LEU A 113 9.44 -11.55 3.39
C LEU A 113 9.68 -10.03 3.23
N LEU A 114 10.11 -9.36 4.31
CA LEU A 114 10.26 -7.91 4.36
C LEU A 114 11.54 -7.45 3.66
N GLY A 115 11.37 -6.76 2.54
CA GLY A 115 12.41 -6.03 1.83
C GLY A 115 12.42 -4.52 2.15
N PRO A 116 13.39 -3.78 1.58
CA PRO A 116 13.46 -2.34 1.71
C PRO A 116 12.26 -1.66 1.02
N LEU A 117 11.88 -0.47 1.53
CA LEU A 117 10.94 0.41 0.84
C LEU A 117 11.56 0.86 -0.49
N PRO A 118 10.88 0.69 -1.64
CA PRO A 118 11.36 1.23 -2.91
C PRO A 118 11.45 2.77 -2.87
N PRO A 119 12.28 3.39 -3.71
CA PRO A 119 12.33 4.85 -3.80
C PRO A 119 10.97 5.42 -4.23
N PRO A 120 10.70 6.70 -3.93
CA PRO A 120 9.53 7.39 -4.45
C PRO A 120 9.43 7.24 -5.97
N PRO A 121 8.24 7.02 -6.54
CA PRO A 121 8.07 6.94 -7.97
C PRO A 121 8.53 8.23 -8.67
N PRO A 122 9.09 8.14 -9.89
CA PRO A 122 9.42 9.32 -10.68
C PRO A 122 8.16 10.10 -11.08
N ALA A 123 8.31 11.38 -11.46
CA ALA A 123 7.19 12.23 -11.85
C ALA A 123 6.32 11.63 -12.97
N ALA A 124 6.95 10.93 -13.92
CA ALA A 124 6.28 10.29 -15.05
C ALA A 124 5.62 8.94 -14.71
N ALA A 125 5.69 8.45 -13.47
CA ALA A 125 5.16 7.13 -13.10
C ALA A 125 3.66 6.99 -13.40
N GLY A 126 2.88 8.07 -13.23
CA GLY A 126 1.45 8.06 -13.54
C GLY A 126 1.16 7.87 -15.03
N GLU A 127 1.96 8.48 -15.91
CA GLU A 127 1.85 8.30 -17.36
C GLU A 127 2.16 6.84 -17.71
N ILE A 128 3.29 6.30 -17.22
CA ILE A 128 3.72 4.92 -17.48
C ILE A 128 2.67 3.89 -17.04
N ASP A 129 2.07 4.07 -15.86
CA ASP A 129 1.01 3.17 -15.36
C ASP A 129 -0.24 3.19 -16.26
N ILE A 130 -0.74 4.38 -16.57
CA ILE A 130 -2.01 4.54 -17.27
C ILE A 130 -1.88 4.19 -18.75
N SER A 131 -0.88 4.74 -19.45
CA SER A 131 -0.79 4.62 -20.90
C SER A 131 -0.16 3.31 -21.35
N LEU A 132 0.79 2.76 -20.58
CA LEU A 132 1.52 1.55 -20.95
C LEU A 132 1.06 0.34 -20.13
N LEU A 133 1.33 0.32 -18.82
CA LEU A 133 1.18 -0.91 -18.03
C LEU A 133 -0.26 -1.45 -18.06
N ARG A 134 -1.25 -0.58 -17.81
CA ARG A 134 -2.66 -0.97 -17.83
C ARG A 134 -3.15 -1.38 -19.21
N THR A 135 -2.81 -0.60 -20.25
CA THR A 135 -3.23 -0.87 -21.63
C THR A 135 -2.66 -2.20 -22.12
N LEU A 136 -1.34 -2.39 -22.00
CA LEU A 136 -0.65 -3.60 -22.45
C LEU A 136 -1.11 -4.84 -21.68
N SER A 137 -1.35 -4.71 -20.37
CA SER A 137 -1.92 -5.80 -19.56
C SER A 137 -3.29 -6.25 -20.10
N GLN A 138 -4.15 -5.30 -20.52
CA GLN A 138 -5.44 -5.62 -21.14
C GLN A 138 -5.26 -6.24 -22.53
N GLU A 139 -4.37 -5.70 -23.38
CA GLU A 139 -4.09 -6.28 -24.70
C GLU A 139 -3.64 -7.74 -24.58
N VAL A 140 -2.77 -8.04 -23.63
CA VAL A 140 -2.33 -9.41 -23.35
C VAL A 140 -3.50 -10.26 -22.83
N ALA A 141 -4.27 -9.75 -21.88
CA ALA A 141 -5.41 -10.48 -21.30
C ALA A 141 -6.50 -10.83 -22.33
N PHE A 142 -6.69 -9.98 -23.35
CA PHE A 142 -7.64 -10.20 -24.45
C PHE A 142 -7.01 -10.90 -25.67
N GLY A 143 -5.74 -11.26 -25.62
CA GLY A 143 -5.04 -11.96 -26.70
C GLY A 143 -4.73 -11.09 -27.92
N ALA A 144 -4.79 -9.77 -27.80
CA ALA A 144 -4.46 -8.82 -28.86
C ALA A 144 -2.94 -8.66 -29.06
N ARG A 145 -2.13 -8.96 -28.03
CA ARG A 145 -0.66 -8.93 -28.07
C ARG A 145 -0.08 -10.07 -27.24
N SER A 146 1.07 -10.62 -27.64
CA SER A 146 1.80 -11.60 -26.83
C SER A 146 2.41 -10.95 -25.58
N PRO A 147 2.58 -11.69 -24.46
CA PRO A 147 3.32 -11.20 -23.30
C PRO A 147 4.75 -10.76 -23.63
N GLU A 148 5.44 -11.47 -24.52
CA GLU A 148 6.81 -11.19 -24.94
C GLU A 148 6.91 -9.84 -25.66
N ASP A 149 6.02 -9.61 -26.64
CA ASP A 149 5.99 -8.36 -27.40
C ASP A 149 5.53 -7.19 -26.52
N ALA A 150 4.53 -7.41 -25.65
CA ALA A 150 4.04 -6.41 -24.71
C ALA A 150 5.12 -5.99 -23.71
N GLY A 151 5.87 -6.96 -23.17
CA GLY A 151 6.97 -6.70 -22.23
C GLY A 151 8.09 -5.89 -22.87
N GLN A 152 8.52 -6.27 -24.07
CA GLN A 152 9.56 -5.53 -24.80
C GLN A 152 9.10 -4.10 -25.13
N TYR A 153 7.85 -3.94 -25.59
CA TYR A 153 7.28 -2.63 -25.89
C TYR A 153 7.18 -1.75 -24.64
N PHE A 154 6.69 -2.31 -23.51
CA PHE A 154 6.60 -1.60 -22.24
C PHE A 154 7.94 -1.01 -21.82
N VAL A 155 9.01 -1.81 -21.84
CA VAL A 155 10.34 -1.36 -21.39
C VAL A 155 10.87 -0.24 -22.29
N THR A 156 10.75 -0.38 -23.61
CA THR A 156 11.20 0.63 -24.57
C THR A 156 10.49 1.96 -24.36
N GLU A 157 9.15 1.94 -24.30
CA GLU A 157 8.36 3.18 -24.19
C GLU A 157 8.49 3.82 -22.80
N ALA A 158 8.53 3.03 -21.72
CA ALA A 158 8.72 3.56 -20.38
C ALA A 158 10.08 4.26 -20.26
N ALA A 159 11.15 3.70 -20.84
CA ALA A 159 12.46 4.34 -20.87
C ALA A 159 12.43 5.68 -21.65
N ALA A 160 11.74 5.72 -22.80
CA ALA A 160 11.56 6.95 -23.56
C ALA A 160 10.78 8.02 -22.78
N ILE A 161 9.70 7.62 -22.07
CA ILE A 161 8.92 8.53 -21.23
C ILE A 161 9.80 9.13 -20.11
N LEU A 162 10.56 8.29 -19.41
CA LEU A 162 11.46 8.73 -18.33
C LEU A 162 12.51 9.70 -18.84
N ALA A 163 13.09 9.45 -20.03
CA ALA A 163 14.11 10.31 -20.62
C ALA A 163 13.62 11.71 -21.00
N ARG A 164 12.32 11.88 -21.31
CA ARG A 164 11.74 13.20 -21.63
C ARG A 164 11.60 14.12 -20.41
N GLN A 165 11.62 13.57 -19.20
CA GLN A 165 11.41 14.30 -17.95
C GLN A 165 12.68 14.43 -17.10
N ALA A 166 13.81 13.90 -17.57
CA ALA A 166 15.13 14.14 -17.01
C ALA A 166 15.69 15.48 -17.51
#